data_AF-A0A235IEQ5-F1
#
_entry.id   AF-A0A235IEQ5-F1
#
_cell.length_a   1.000
_cell.length_b   1.000
_cell.length_c   1.000
_cell.angle_alpha   90.00
_cell.angle_beta   90.00
_cell.angle_gamma   90.00
#
_symmetry.space_group_name_H-M   'P 1'
#
loop_
_entity.id
_entity.type
_entity.pdbx_description
1 polymer ?
#
loop_
_entity_poly.entity_id
_entity_poly.type
_entity_poly.pdbx_seq_one_letter_code
_entity_poly.pdbx_strand_id
1 'polypeptide(L)'
;MTDLFLPLQSLKQGDWFKLICGASFQHLPAVRSLTLAYTLAGADCIDVAADPAVIAAAQSGLQAAKSLARDAQKRGFDYKGNLPFLMVSLNDGEDPHFRKAEFNPHECPTDCPRPCERICPAQAIVFDSIKEDFSGVVSEKCYGCGRCIPICPYSIIYTASYVTTPGAIAPLVMSTGVDAVEIHTQVGRLAEFERLWQAISPWADQLKLLAISCPDGEGMIDYLRALYDRIAPLKGALIWQTDGRPMSGDIGDGTTIAAVKLGQKVLAAKLPGYVQLAGGTNKYTVAKLKAMGLLKEAEGQGAGGRGEKFSPLLPAPCPPSSISGVAYGSYARVLLSPILEQLENKEVSNINMKANVRLEEDEVLLWQAVELAHSLVSQIKSQQEH
;
A
#
# COMPACT_ATOMS: atom_id res chain seq x y z
N MET A 1 -17.11 -21.42 -1.66
CA MET A 1 -15.74 -21.79 -2.09
C MET A 1 -15.20 -20.86 -3.20
N THR A 2 -15.91 -19.77 -3.52
CA THR A 2 -15.62 -18.83 -4.62
C THR A 2 -14.95 -17.52 -4.17
N ASP A 3 -15.06 -17.14 -2.89
CA ASP A 3 -14.65 -15.81 -2.39
C ASP A 3 -13.13 -15.64 -2.20
N LEU A 4 -12.36 -16.73 -2.07
CA LEU A 4 -10.90 -16.70 -1.85
C LEU A 4 -10.09 -16.28 -3.08
N PHE A 5 -10.73 -16.18 -4.26
CA PHE A 5 -10.05 -15.99 -5.54
C PHE A 5 -10.22 -14.59 -6.13
N LEU A 6 -11.03 -13.71 -5.55
CA LEU A 6 -11.34 -12.41 -6.16
C LEU A 6 -10.11 -11.50 -6.29
N PRO A 7 -9.30 -11.27 -5.24
CA PRO A 7 -8.07 -10.51 -5.40
C PRO A 7 -7.12 -11.12 -6.46
N LEU A 8 -6.98 -12.45 -6.50
CA LEU A 8 -6.15 -13.11 -7.53
C LEU A 8 -6.76 -13.01 -8.93
N GLN A 9 -8.08 -12.93 -9.04
CA GLN A 9 -8.78 -12.71 -10.30
C GLN A 9 -8.50 -11.29 -10.82
N SER A 10 -8.51 -10.29 -9.95
CA SER A 10 -8.17 -8.90 -10.30
C SER A 10 -6.76 -8.78 -10.90
N LEU A 11 -5.79 -9.54 -10.37
CA LEU A 11 -4.43 -9.62 -10.96
C LEU A 11 -4.45 -10.21 -12.38
N LYS A 12 -5.23 -11.27 -12.61
CA LYS A 12 -5.36 -11.91 -13.93
C LYS A 12 -6.10 -11.02 -14.94
N GLN A 13 -7.05 -10.23 -14.46
CA GLN A 13 -7.87 -9.32 -15.27
C GLN A 13 -7.16 -7.99 -15.54
N GLY A 14 -6.15 -7.64 -14.75
CA GLY A 14 -5.39 -6.41 -14.91
C GLY A 14 -6.04 -5.19 -14.24
N ASP A 15 -6.94 -5.43 -13.28
CA ASP A 15 -7.68 -4.40 -12.55
C ASP A 15 -7.32 -4.35 -11.05
N TRP A 16 -6.18 -4.91 -10.67
CA TRP A 16 -5.77 -4.99 -9.26
C TRP A 16 -5.50 -3.62 -8.64
N PHE A 17 -6.10 -3.38 -7.48
CA PHE A 17 -5.92 -2.20 -6.66
C PHE A 17 -5.34 -2.56 -5.29
N LYS A 18 -4.21 -1.94 -4.95
CA LYS A 18 -3.58 -2.07 -3.63
C LYS A 18 -3.56 -0.72 -2.90
N LEU A 19 -4.03 -0.68 -1.67
CA LEU A 19 -3.78 0.42 -0.75
C LEU A 19 -2.48 0.15 0.02
N ILE A 20 -1.58 1.13 0.07
CA ILE A 20 -0.40 1.12 0.94
C ILE A 20 -0.64 2.11 2.08
N CYS A 21 -0.93 1.60 3.28
CA CYS A 21 -0.99 2.42 4.49
C CYS A 21 0.42 2.94 4.87
N GLY A 22 1.46 2.13 4.63
CA GLY A 22 2.86 2.50 4.79
C GLY A 22 3.61 1.55 5.72
N ALA A 23 4.82 1.15 5.31
CA ALA A 23 5.67 0.23 6.06
C ALA A 23 6.12 0.74 7.44
N SER A 24 6.05 2.06 7.65
CA SER A 24 6.37 2.76 8.90
C SER A 24 5.21 3.53 9.50
N PHE A 25 4.00 3.43 8.94
CA PHE A 25 2.84 4.15 9.43
C PHE A 25 2.12 3.34 10.51
N GLN A 26 2.16 3.82 11.76
CA GLN A 26 1.68 3.10 12.95
C GLN A 26 0.50 3.82 13.64
N HIS A 27 -0.09 4.82 12.98
CA HIS A 27 -1.27 5.51 13.50
C HIS A 27 -2.52 4.63 13.38
N LEU A 28 -2.79 3.85 14.44
CA LEU A 28 -3.81 2.79 14.41
C LEU A 28 -5.23 3.25 14.02
N PRO A 29 -5.78 4.37 14.55
CA PRO A 29 -7.05 4.92 14.08
C PRO A 29 -7.09 5.16 12.57
N ALA A 30 -6.07 5.83 12.02
CA ALA A 30 -5.99 6.11 10.59
C ALA A 30 -5.87 4.82 9.76
N VAL A 31 -5.01 3.87 10.16
CA VAL A 31 -4.86 2.58 9.47
C VAL A 31 -6.21 1.84 9.41
N ARG A 32 -6.94 1.79 10.53
CA ARG A 32 -8.24 1.15 10.59
C ARG A 32 -9.27 1.82 9.69
N SER A 33 -9.38 3.15 9.74
CA SER A 33 -10.33 3.94 8.94
C SER A 33 -10.02 3.86 7.44
N LEU A 34 -8.74 3.94 7.06
CA LEU A 34 -8.28 3.74 5.69
C LEU A 34 -8.65 2.33 5.19
N THR A 35 -8.38 1.31 6.01
CA THR A 35 -8.70 -0.09 5.69
C THR A 35 -10.20 -0.27 5.44
N LEU A 36 -11.04 0.28 6.32
CA LEU A 36 -12.49 0.23 6.19
C LEU A 36 -12.96 0.89 4.88
N ALA A 37 -12.58 2.15 4.65
CA ALA A 37 -13.05 2.93 3.50
C ALA A 37 -12.63 2.29 2.17
N TYR A 38 -11.36 1.91 2.03
CA TYR A 38 -10.85 1.30 0.79
C TYR A 38 -11.35 -0.13 0.57
N THR A 39 -11.63 -0.89 1.64
CA THR A 39 -12.30 -2.20 1.50
C THR A 39 -13.70 -2.05 0.94
N LEU A 40 -14.51 -1.15 1.51
CA LEU A 40 -15.86 -0.85 1.01
C LEU A 40 -15.84 -0.28 -0.42
N ALA A 41 -14.76 0.42 -0.80
CA ALA A 41 -14.57 0.93 -2.15
C ALA A 41 -14.17 -0.14 -3.18
N GLY A 42 -13.71 -1.32 -2.75
CA GLY A 42 -13.33 -2.43 -3.63
C GLY A 42 -11.83 -2.64 -3.82
N ALA A 43 -10.97 -2.25 -2.87
CA ALA A 43 -9.56 -2.60 -2.89
C ALA A 43 -9.35 -4.13 -2.86
N ASP A 44 -8.31 -4.63 -3.52
CA ASP A 44 -7.94 -6.06 -3.52
C ASP A 44 -6.90 -6.40 -2.47
N CYS A 45 -6.12 -5.41 -2.03
CA CYS A 45 -5.08 -5.59 -1.03
C CYS A 45 -4.90 -4.34 -0.17
N ILE A 46 -4.73 -4.57 1.13
CA ILE A 46 -4.39 -3.57 2.13
C ILE A 46 -3.02 -3.92 2.68
N ASP A 47 -2.05 -3.06 2.46
CA ASP A 47 -0.66 -3.24 2.87
C ASP A 47 -0.31 -2.31 4.02
N VAL A 48 0.20 -2.90 5.10
CA VAL A 48 0.45 -2.24 6.37
C VAL A 48 1.84 -2.54 6.91
N ALA A 49 2.27 -1.77 7.90
CA ALA A 49 3.50 -2.05 8.64
C ALA A 49 3.45 -3.46 9.26
N ALA A 50 4.60 -4.11 9.29
CA ALA A 50 4.84 -5.42 9.91
C ALA A 50 4.83 -5.32 11.46
N ASP A 51 3.74 -4.84 12.02
CA ASP A 51 3.54 -4.56 13.44
C ASP A 51 2.22 -5.20 13.91
N PRO A 52 2.22 -6.03 14.97
CA PRO A 52 1.01 -6.72 15.43
C PRO A 52 -0.17 -5.80 15.75
N ALA A 53 0.07 -4.61 16.30
CA ALA A 53 -1.01 -3.67 16.61
C ALA A 53 -1.59 -3.05 15.35
N VAL A 54 -0.75 -2.76 14.36
CA VAL A 54 -1.18 -2.25 13.04
C VAL A 54 -1.99 -3.30 12.29
N ILE A 55 -1.54 -4.56 12.31
CA ILE A 55 -2.26 -5.69 11.70
C ILE A 55 -3.63 -5.88 12.36
N ALA A 56 -3.70 -5.86 13.69
CA ALA A 56 -4.96 -5.97 14.42
C ALA A 56 -5.91 -4.80 14.10
N ALA A 57 -5.40 -3.57 13.96
CA ALA A 57 -6.19 -2.41 13.56
C ALA A 57 -6.77 -2.56 12.15
N ALA A 58 -5.96 -3.04 11.19
CA ALA A 58 -6.42 -3.32 9.84
C ALA A 58 -7.50 -4.43 9.83
N GLN A 59 -7.27 -5.53 10.53
CA GLN A 59 -8.25 -6.62 10.68
C GLN A 59 -9.57 -6.12 11.27
N SER A 60 -9.53 -5.24 12.28
CA SER A 60 -10.72 -4.61 12.84
C SER A 60 -11.49 -3.80 11.78
N GLY A 61 -10.79 -3.06 10.92
CA GLY A 61 -11.38 -2.34 9.79
C GLY A 61 -12.02 -3.27 8.75
N LEU A 62 -11.35 -4.39 8.43
CA LEU A 62 -11.89 -5.42 7.52
C LEU A 62 -13.19 -6.04 8.06
N GLN A 63 -13.23 -6.36 9.36
CA GLN A 63 -14.45 -6.89 9.98
C GLN A 63 -15.59 -5.88 9.98
N ALA A 64 -15.30 -4.60 10.25
CA ALA A 64 -16.29 -3.53 10.14
C ALA A 64 -16.84 -3.43 8.70
N ALA A 65 -15.97 -3.47 7.68
CA ALA A 65 -16.39 -3.43 6.29
C ALA A 65 -17.33 -4.60 5.93
N LYS A 66 -17.02 -5.81 6.42
CA LYS A 66 -17.88 -7.00 6.23
C LYS A 66 -19.29 -6.80 6.80
N SER A 67 -19.41 -6.15 7.96
CA SER A 67 -20.71 -5.85 8.57
C SER A 67 -21.54 -4.83 7.78
N LEU A 68 -20.87 -3.94 7.03
CA LEU A 68 -21.47 -2.85 6.25
C LEU A 68 -21.75 -3.22 4.77
N ALA A 69 -21.51 -4.46 4.37
CA ALA A 69 -21.61 -4.88 2.97
C ALA A 69 -22.98 -4.58 2.34
N ARG A 70 -24.07 -4.85 3.07
CA ARG A 70 -25.43 -4.58 2.58
C ARG A 70 -25.70 -3.10 2.39
N ASP A 71 -25.18 -2.26 3.27
CA ASP A 71 -25.41 -0.81 3.19
C ASP A 71 -24.57 -0.19 2.08
N ALA A 72 -23.37 -0.70 1.84
CA ALA A 72 -22.56 -0.32 0.68
C ALA A 72 -23.28 -0.66 -0.64
N GLN A 73 -23.88 -1.84 -0.74
CA GLN A 73 -24.66 -2.26 -1.92
C GLN A 73 -25.89 -1.38 -2.15
N LYS A 74 -26.66 -1.06 -1.10
CA LYS A 74 -27.81 -0.13 -1.21
C LYS A 74 -27.40 1.26 -1.71
N ARG A 75 -26.16 1.66 -1.44
CA ARG A 75 -25.58 2.94 -1.85
C ARG A 75 -24.90 2.89 -3.22
N GLY A 76 -24.92 1.73 -3.90
CA GLY A 76 -24.42 1.58 -5.26
C GLY A 76 -22.95 1.18 -5.39
N PHE A 77 -22.28 0.83 -4.29
CA PHE A 77 -20.92 0.30 -4.35
C PHE A 77 -20.93 -1.21 -4.68
N ASP A 78 -20.05 -1.68 -5.57
CA ASP A 78 -19.94 -3.10 -5.96
C ASP A 78 -19.21 -3.98 -4.91
N TYR A 79 -19.28 -3.61 -3.63
CA TYR A 79 -18.69 -4.40 -2.56
C TYR A 79 -19.62 -5.55 -2.14
N LYS A 80 -19.19 -6.77 -2.43
CA LYS A 80 -19.97 -8.00 -2.18
C LYS A 80 -19.67 -8.69 -0.84
N GLY A 81 -18.89 -8.05 0.03
CA GLY A 81 -18.47 -8.62 1.32
C GLY A 81 -17.19 -9.46 1.27
N ASN A 82 -16.50 -9.48 0.13
CA ASN A 82 -15.22 -10.16 -0.05
C ASN A 82 -14.09 -9.30 0.49
N LEU A 83 -13.22 -9.88 1.32
CA LEU A 83 -12.14 -9.14 1.93
C LEU A 83 -10.93 -9.04 0.98
N PRO A 84 -10.25 -7.88 0.92
CA PRO A 84 -8.93 -7.77 0.31
C PRO A 84 -7.93 -8.65 1.04
N PHE A 85 -6.81 -8.94 0.38
CA PHE A 85 -5.64 -9.52 1.04
C PHE A 85 -5.03 -8.54 2.03
N LEU A 86 -4.76 -9.01 3.24
CA LEU A 86 -3.95 -8.29 4.20
C LEU A 86 -2.47 -8.59 3.96
N MET A 87 -1.71 -7.56 3.60
CA MET A 87 -0.29 -7.64 3.30
C MET A 87 0.52 -6.90 4.37
N VAL A 88 1.71 -7.43 4.66
CA VAL A 88 2.73 -6.73 5.46
C VAL A 88 3.99 -6.49 4.65
N SER A 89 4.60 -5.33 4.87
CA SER A 89 5.85 -4.93 4.22
C SER A 89 7.07 -5.17 5.11
N LEU A 90 8.10 -5.79 4.52
CA LEU A 90 9.41 -6.10 5.13
C LEU A 90 10.53 -5.49 4.28
N ASN A 91 11.71 -5.29 4.86
CA ASN A 91 12.90 -4.82 4.17
C ASN A 91 14.10 -5.72 4.41
N ASP A 92 14.94 -5.88 3.39
CA ASP A 92 16.22 -6.61 3.47
C ASP A 92 17.40 -5.72 3.91
N GLY A 93 17.17 -4.42 4.08
CA GLY A 93 18.18 -3.44 4.48
C GLY A 93 17.59 -2.04 4.62
N GLU A 94 18.44 -1.01 4.71
CA GLU A 94 17.98 0.38 4.79
C GLU A 94 17.07 0.74 3.62
N ASP A 95 15.89 1.26 3.89
CA ASP A 95 14.92 1.58 2.83
C ASP A 95 14.16 2.86 3.22
N PRO A 96 13.92 3.80 2.28
CA PRO A 96 13.22 5.05 2.57
C PRO A 96 11.82 4.90 3.18
N HIS A 97 11.16 3.76 3.01
CA HIS A 97 9.83 3.46 3.58
C HIS A 97 9.91 2.99 5.05
N PHE A 98 11.09 2.56 5.50
CA PHE A 98 11.37 2.00 6.83
C PHE A 98 12.23 2.97 7.65
N ARG A 99 11.87 4.24 7.61
CA ARG A 99 12.51 5.29 8.41
C ARG A 99 11.48 6.28 8.92
N LYS A 100 11.84 7.04 9.94
CA LYS A 100 11.04 8.16 10.46
C LYS A 100 11.91 9.39 10.59
N ALA A 101 11.27 10.56 10.52
CA ALA A 101 11.93 11.81 10.85
C ALA A 101 12.07 11.95 12.37
N GLU A 102 13.17 12.54 12.82
CA GLU A 102 13.45 12.85 14.22
C GLU A 102 14.14 14.22 14.32
N PHE A 103 13.92 14.92 15.44
CA PHE A 103 14.68 16.10 15.84
C PHE A 103 14.51 16.35 17.33
N ASN A 104 15.46 17.06 17.93
CA ASN A 104 15.32 17.56 19.29
C ASN A 104 14.53 18.88 19.28
N PRO A 105 13.31 18.95 19.86
CA PRO A 105 12.50 20.17 19.87
C PRO A 105 13.17 21.32 20.63
N HIS A 106 14.05 21.03 21.59
CA HIS A 106 14.79 22.05 22.36
C HIS A 106 15.87 22.75 21.52
N GLU A 107 16.27 22.16 20.39
CA GLU A 107 17.22 22.75 19.44
C GLU A 107 16.51 23.58 18.36
N CYS A 108 15.17 23.56 18.31
CA CYS A 108 14.40 24.37 17.37
C CYS A 108 14.21 25.78 17.95
N PRO A 109 14.73 26.84 17.32
CA PRO A 109 14.56 28.21 17.81
C PRO A 109 13.08 28.60 17.90
N THR A 110 12.72 29.36 18.94
CA THR A 110 11.33 29.79 19.18
C THR A 110 10.81 30.75 18.10
N ASP A 111 11.70 31.43 17.39
CA ASP A 111 11.41 32.30 16.24
C ASP A 111 11.41 31.55 14.89
N CYS A 112 11.63 30.23 14.90
CA CYS A 112 11.58 29.41 13.69
C CYS A 112 10.18 29.49 13.06
N PRO A 113 10.07 29.72 11.73
CA PRO A 113 8.77 29.71 11.04
C PRO A 113 8.15 28.31 10.91
N ARG A 114 8.84 27.26 11.39
CA ARG A 114 8.40 25.85 11.43
C ARG A 114 7.76 25.35 10.11
N PRO A 115 8.41 25.54 8.94
CA PRO A 115 7.84 25.09 7.67
C PRO A 115 7.68 23.57 7.58
N CYS A 116 8.41 22.83 8.41
CA CYS A 116 8.34 21.38 8.55
C CYS A 116 6.96 20.87 9.01
N GLU A 117 6.24 21.64 9.85
CA GLU A 117 4.88 21.31 10.29
C GLU A 117 3.90 21.36 9.10
N ARG A 118 3.93 22.47 8.35
CA ARG A 118 3.02 22.70 7.22
C ARG A 118 3.25 21.77 6.03
N ILE A 119 4.50 21.39 5.76
CA ILE A 119 4.82 20.52 4.62
C ILE A 119 4.54 19.04 4.91
N CYS A 120 4.37 18.66 6.18
CA CYS A 120 4.22 17.27 6.58
C CYS A 120 2.82 16.75 6.21
N PRO A 121 2.69 15.85 5.22
CA PRO A 121 1.39 15.39 4.75
C PRO A 121 0.66 14.50 5.77
N ALA A 122 1.37 13.98 6.77
CA ALA A 122 0.78 13.21 7.87
C ALA A 122 0.51 14.05 9.12
N GLN A 123 0.79 15.36 9.09
CA GLN A 123 0.70 16.25 10.25
C GLN A 123 1.43 15.67 11.49
N ALA A 124 2.55 14.99 11.24
CA ALA A 124 3.30 14.26 12.25
C ALA A 124 4.28 15.14 13.02
N ILE A 125 4.42 16.43 12.69
CA ILE A 125 5.29 17.35 13.41
C ILE A 125 4.39 18.35 14.10
N VAL A 126 4.48 18.41 15.43
CA VAL A 126 3.66 19.29 16.26
C VAL A 126 4.56 20.13 17.16
N PHE A 127 4.12 21.35 17.44
CA PHE A 127 4.74 22.22 18.42
C PHE A 127 3.67 22.72 19.38
N ASP A 128 4.05 22.91 20.65
CA ASP A 128 3.20 23.52 21.67
C ASP A 128 1.83 22.81 21.81
N SER A 129 1.81 21.47 21.70
CA SER A 129 0.58 20.67 21.84
C SER A 129 0.04 20.79 23.26
N ILE A 130 -1.05 21.55 23.42
CA ILE A 130 -1.72 21.83 24.69
C ILE A 130 -2.15 20.54 25.42
N LYS A 131 -2.43 19.46 24.67
CA LYS A 131 -2.90 18.18 25.24
C LYS A 131 -1.80 17.35 25.87
N GLU A 132 -0.59 17.40 25.34
CA GLU A 132 0.48 16.43 25.67
C GLU A 132 1.76 17.07 26.20
N ASP A 133 1.78 18.41 26.33
CA ASP A 133 3.01 19.17 26.65
C ASP A 133 4.19 18.70 25.77
N PHE A 134 3.88 18.48 24.49
CA PHE A 134 4.77 17.80 23.54
C PHE A 134 5.05 18.69 22.33
N SER A 135 6.32 18.75 21.96
CA SER A 135 6.81 19.28 20.70
C SER A 135 7.75 18.27 20.08
N GLY A 136 7.64 18.02 18.79
CA GLY A 136 8.47 17.01 18.13
C GLY A 136 7.74 16.28 17.01
N VAL A 137 8.27 15.11 16.66
CA VAL A 137 7.65 14.20 15.71
C VAL A 137 6.78 13.19 16.45
N VAL A 138 5.48 13.16 16.15
CA VAL A 138 4.57 12.08 16.54
C VAL A 138 4.92 10.86 15.70
N SER A 139 5.72 9.96 16.27
CA SER A 139 6.36 8.85 15.57
C SER A 139 5.34 7.98 14.83
N GLU A 140 4.19 7.71 15.42
CA GLU A 140 3.15 6.84 14.88
C GLU A 140 2.55 7.37 13.58
N LYS A 141 2.44 8.71 13.46
CA LYS A 141 1.94 9.38 12.25
C LYS A 141 3.03 9.53 11.18
N CYS A 142 4.30 9.56 11.57
CA CYS A 142 5.40 9.73 10.63
C CYS A 142 5.67 8.45 9.81
N TYR A 143 5.55 8.56 8.49
CA TYR A 143 5.85 7.47 7.55
C TYR A 143 7.17 7.67 6.77
N GLY A 144 8.03 8.60 7.20
CA GLY A 144 9.39 8.71 6.64
C GLY A 144 9.56 9.42 5.30
N CYS A 145 8.56 10.18 4.84
CA CYS A 145 8.61 10.86 3.52
C CYS A 145 9.79 11.83 3.34
N GLY A 146 10.35 12.34 4.43
CA GLY A 146 11.55 13.20 4.42
C GLY A 146 11.33 14.64 3.93
N ARG A 147 10.09 15.07 3.65
CA ARG A 147 9.80 16.45 3.15
C ARG A 147 10.18 17.55 4.13
N CYS A 148 10.14 17.25 5.42
CA CYS A 148 10.53 18.16 6.48
C CYS A 148 12.04 18.46 6.51
N ILE A 149 12.88 17.55 6.00
CA ILE A 149 14.34 17.65 6.07
C ILE A 149 14.88 18.83 5.25
N PRO A 150 14.66 18.90 3.92
CA PRO A 150 15.25 19.96 3.11
C PRO A 150 14.65 21.35 3.37
N ILE A 151 13.48 21.44 4.01
CA ILE A 151 12.82 22.71 4.29
C ILE A 151 13.17 23.25 5.70
N CYS A 152 13.82 22.45 6.55
CA CYS A 152 14.23 22.89 7.87
C CYS A 152 15.33 23.97 7.75
N PRO A 153 15.09 25.23 8.17
CA PRO A 153 16.08 26.30 7.99
C PRO A 153 17.36 26.05 8.81
N TYR A 154 17.23 25.32 9.90
CA TYR A 154 18.32 25.01 10.83
C TYR A 154 18.94 23.63 10.60
N SER A 155 18.44 22.85 9.65
CA SER A 155 18.95 21.51 9.31
C SER A 155 19.05 20.54 10.49
N ILE A 156 18.15 20.64 11.46
CA ILE A 156 18.14 19.80 12.69
C ILE A 156 17.28 18.53 12.57
N ILE A 157 16.56 18.35 11.46
CA ILE A 157 15.71 17.18 11.22
C ILE A 157 16.51 16.13 10.45
N TYR A 158 16.60 14.93 11.01
CA TYR A 158 17.26 13.78 10.39
C TYR A 158 16.30 12.58 10.28
N THR A 159 16.76 11.48 9.68
CA THR A 159 15.99 10.23 9.61
C THR A 159 16.63 9.10 10.39
N ALA A 160 15.83 8.40 11.19
CA ALA A 160 16.20 7.14 11.80
C ALA A 160 15.58 5.98 10.98
N SER A 161 16.43 5.15 10.39
CA SER A 161 16.02 3.93 9.67
C SER A 161 15.94 2.75 10.62
N TYR A 162 15.06 1.80 10.32
CA TYR A 162 15.03 0.50 10.99
C TYR A 162 14.94 -0.63 9.97
N VAL A 163 15.49 -1.77 10.35
CA VAL A 163 15.49 -2.98 9.50
C VAL A 163 14.74 -4.06 10.23
N THR A 164 13.88 -4.75 9.48
CA THR A 164 13.09 -5.84 10.02
C THR A 164 14.03 -6.98 10.41
N THR A 165 14.01 -7.38 11.68
CA THR A 165 14.81 -8.52 12.13
C THR A 165 14.14 -9.82 11.67
N PRO A 166 14.89 -10.80 11.12
CA PRO A 166 14.33 -12.09 10.69
C PRO A 166 13.49 -12.80 11.76
N GLY A 167 13.85 -12.66 13.04
CA GLY A 167 13.11 -13.24 14.17
C GLY A 167 11.71 -12.65 14.39
N ALA A 168 11.44 -11.42 13.91
CA ALA A 168 10.13 -10.77 14.03
C ALA A 168 9.14 -11.23 12.96
N ILE A 169 9.63 -11.75 11.83
CA ILE A 169 8.84 -12.19 10.67
C ILE A 169 8.00 -13.41 11.00
N ALA A 170 8.59 -14.29 11.81
CA ALA A 170 7.98 -15.56 12.14
C ALA A 170 6.64 -15.39 12.91
N PRO A 171 6.58 -14.63 14.01
CA PRO A 171 5.29 -14.34 14.64
C PRO A 171 4.26 -13.72 13.68
N LEU A 172 4.69 -12.84 12.78
CA LEU A 172 3.80 -12.14 11.83
C LEU A 172 3.11 -13.11 10.87
N VAL A 173 3.86 -13.95 10.16
CA VAL A 173 3.28 -14.84 9.15
C VAL A 173 2.51 -16.02 9.76
N MET A 174 2.92 -16.53 10.93
CA MET A 174 2.28 -17.71 11.55
C MET A 174 1.06 -17.38 12.41
N SER A 175 1.05 -16.24 13.12
CA SER A 175 0.06 -16.01 14.19
C SER A 175 -0.93 -14.89 13.91
N THR A 176 -0.62 -13.99 12.97
CA THR A 176 -1.44 -12.80 12.74
C THR A 176 -2.41 -12.91 11.56
N GLY A 177 -2.40 -14.01 10.80
CA GLY A 177 -3.38 -14.27 9.74
C GLY A 177 -3.25 -13.34 8.52
N VAL A 178 -2.02 -12.92 8.19
CA VAL A 178 -1.73 -12.18 6.95
C VAL A 178 -1.83 -13.09 5.73
N ASP A 179 -2.29 -12.53 4.62
CA ASP A 179 -2.47 -13.25 3.35
C ASP A 179 -1.24 -13.16 2.43
N ALA A 180 -0.47 -12.08 2.58
CA ALA A 180 0.59 -11.72 1.66
C ALA A 180 1.77 -11.03 2.37
N VAL A 181 2.94 -11.10 1.74
CA VAL A 181 4.15 -10.39 2.18
C VAL A 181 4.70 -9.57 1.03
N GLU A 182 5.12 -8.35 1.33
CA GLU A 182 5.97 -7.55 0.47
C GLU A 182 7.40 -7.51 1.02
N ILE A 183 8.37 -7.70 0.13
CA ILE A 183 9.80 -7.55 0.44
C ILE A 183 10.34 -6.37 -0.37
N HIS A 184 10.80 -5.36 0.34
CA HIS A 184 11.61 -4.27 -0.19
C HIS A 184 13.06 -4.71 -0.33
N THR A 185 13.62 -4.43 -1.51
CA THR A 185 15.00 -4.73 -1.87
C THR A 185 15.53 -3.68 -2.86
N GLN A 186 16.83 -3.69 -3.12
CA GLN A 186 17.44 -2.88 -4.17
C GLN A 186 18.58 -3.66 -4.85
N VAL A 187 18.99 -3.22 -6.04
CA VAL A 187 20.11 -3.82 -6.75
C VAL A 187 21.36 -3.89 -5.86
N GLY A 188 22.02 -5.06 -5.88
CA GLY A 188 23.25 -5.31 -5.12
C GLY A 188 23.03 -5.93 -3.75
N ARG A 189 21.78 -6.21 -3.34
CA ARG A 189 21.44 -6.80 -2.03
C ARG A 189 21.03 -8.27 -2.07
N LEU A 190 21.54 -9.04 -3.03
CA LEU A 190 21.11 -10.44 -3.20
C LEU A 190 21.34 -11.26 -1.91
N ALA A 191 22.46 -11.04 -1.21
CA ALA A 191 22.77 -11.76 0.02
C ALA A 191 21.84 -11.39 1.19
N GLU A 192 21.50 -10.12 1.34
CA GLU A 192 20.51 -9.62 2.30
C GLU A 192 19.13 -10.20 2.02
N PHE A 193 18.72 -10.16 0.75
CA PHE A 193 17.46 -10.75 0.30
C PHE A 193 17.41 -12.24 0.59
N GLU A 194 18.47 -13.00 0.28
CA GLU A 194 18.55 -14.43 0.54
C GLU A 194 18.43 -14.74 2.04
N ARG A 195 19.07 -13.96 2.92
CA ARG A 195 18.94 -14.11 4.38
C ARG A 195 17.51 -13.87 4.84
N LEU A 196 16.86 -12.84 4.31
CA LEU A 196 15.46 -12.53 4.62
C LEU A 196 14.53 -13.64 4.11
N TRP A 197 14.72 -14.08 2.87
CA TRP A 197 13.94 -15.14 2.24
C TRP A 197 14.11 -16.49 2.95
N GLN A 198 15.30 -16.82 3.47
CA GLN A 198 15.50 -18.02 4.30
C GLN A 198 14.60 -18.05 5.54
N ALA A 199 14.26 -16.89 6.11
CA ALA A 199 13.34 -16.79 7.24
C ALA A 199 11.86 -16.90 6.83
N ILE A 200 11.51 -16.52 5.61
CA ILE A 200 10.11 -16.51 5.09
C ILE A 200 9.76 -17.83 4.38
N SER A 201 10.69 -18.37 3.60
CA SER A 201 10.50 -19.49 2.68
C SER A 201 9.92 -20.75 3.31
N PRO A 202 10.20 -21.13 4.58
CA PRO A 202 9.59 -22.33 5.16
C PRO A 202 8.07 -22.22 5.25
N TRP A 203 7.51 -21.01 5.12
CA TRP A 203 6.09 -20.71 5.29
C TRP A 203 5.47 -20.05 4.07
N ALA A 204 6.24 -19.91 2.98
CA ALA A 204 5.78 -19.33 1.72
C ALA A 204 4.54 -20.03 1.16
N ASP A 205 4.36 -21.33 1.46
CA ASP A 205 3.19 -22.11 1.07
C ASP A 205 1.87 -21.64 1.71
N GLN A 206 1.93 -20.89 2.81
CA GLN A 206 0.75 -20.30 3.47
C GLN A 206 0.38 -18.94 2.87
N LEU A 207 1.32 -18.29 2.18
CA LEU A 207 1.09 -16.99 1.55
C LEU A 207 0.34 -17.16 0.24
N LYS A 208 -0.71 -16.37 0.06
CA LYS A 208 -1.46 -16.28 -1.20
C LYS A 208 -0.67 -15.48 -2.24
N LEU A 209 0.19 -14.56 -1.78
CA LEU A 209 0.92 -13.64 -2.62
C LEU A 209 2.26 -13.19 -2.00
N LEU A 210 3.29 -13.11 -2.84
CA LEU A 210 4.57 -12.47 -2.55
C LEU A 210 4.75 -11.28 -3.50
N ALA A 211 5.02 -10.09 -2.94
CA ALA A 211 5.38 -8.91 -3.71
C ALA A 211 6.87 -8.61 -3.50
N ILE A 212 7.60 -8.36 -4.58
CA ILE A 212 8.98 -7.87 -4.54
C ILE A 212 8.96 -6.41 -4.99
N SER A 213 9.25 -5.51 -4.06
CA SER A 213 9.31 -4.06 -4.28
C SER A 213 10.76 -3.66 -4.53
N CYS A 214 11.05 -3.18 -5.74
CA CYS A 214 12.40 -2.79 -6.14
C CYS A 214 12.37 -1.47 -6.93
N PRO A 215 13.20 -0.48 -6.56
CA PRO A 215 13.36 0.73 -7.36
C PRO A 215 14.17 0.46 -8.63
N ASP A 216 14.21 1.44 -9.52
CA ASP A 216 15.05 1.38 -10.72
C ASP A 216 16.55 1.42 -10.36
N GLY A 217 17.38 0.81 -11.20
CA GLY A 217 18.82 0.75 -11.04
C GLY A 217 19.52 0.13 -12.25
N GLU A 218 20.82 0.35 -12.33
CA GLU A 218 21.69 -0.37 -13.26
C GLU A 218 21.65 -1.87 -12.94
N GLY A 219 21.57 -2.75 -13.94
CA GLY A 219 21.49 -4.20 -13.72
C GLY A 219 20.20 -4.72 -13.07
N MET A 220 19.19 -3.86 -12.84
CA MET A 220 17.95 -4.22 -12.13
C MET A 220 17.23 -5.45 -12.70
N ILE A 221 17.17 -5.62 -14.02
CA ILE A 221 16.50 -6.80 -14.61
C ILE A 221 17.23 -8.10 -14.28
N ASP A 222 18.56 -8.10 -14.33
CA ASP A 222 19.34 -9.30 -13.98
C ASP A 222 19.25 -9.59 -12.49
N TYR A 223 19.17 -8.53 -11.67
CA TYR A 223 18.87 -8.66 -10.26
C TYR A 223 17.51 -9.33 -10.02
N LEU A 224 16.42 -8.85 -10.64
CA LEU A 224 15.10 -9.46 -10.50
C LEU A 224 15.06 -10.92 -10.99
N ARG A 225 15.82 -11.27 -12.04
CA ARG A 225 16.00 -12.67 -12.47
C ARG A 225 16.66 -13.51 -11.39
N ALA A 226 17.75 -13.03 -10.81
CA ALA A 226 18.42 -13.72 -9.71
C ALA A 226 17.48 -13.92 -8.51
N LEU A 227 16.67 -12.92 -8.16
CA LEU A 227 15.66 -13.06 -7.11
C LEU A 227 14.62 -14.13 -7.47
N TYR A 228 14.13 -14.14 -8.71
CA TYR A 228 13.19 -15.16 -9.18
C TYR A 228 13.74 -16.58 -9.01
N ASP A 229 15.00 -16.81 -9.40
CA ASP A 229 15.65 -18.12 -9.28
C ASP A 229 15.79 -18.58 -7.82
N ARG A 230 15.78 -17.66 -6.84
CA ARG A 230 15.81 -17.99 -5.41
C ARG A 230 14.44 -18.28 -4.80
N ILE A 231 13.40 -17.63 -5.29
CA ILE A 231 12.04 -17.76 -4.73
C ILE A 231 11.21 -18.84 -5.45
N ALA A 232 11.62 -19.24 -6.65
CA ALA A 232 10.93 -20.28 -7.41
C ALA A 232 11.27 -21.69 -6.89
N PRO A 233 10.29 -22.62 -6.89
CA PRO A 233 8.88 -22.44 -7.22
C PRO A 233 8.08 -21.80 -6.06
N LEU A 234 7.16 -20.89 -6.40
CA LEU A 234 6.21 -20.29 -5.46
C LEU A 234 4.79 -20.80 -5.75
N LYS A 235 4.04 -21.19 -4.70
CA LYS A 235 2.62 -21.61 -4.85
C LYS A 235 1.67 -20.42 -5.01
N GLY A 236 1.95 -19.32 -4.30
CA GLY A 236 1.20 -18.07 -4.37
C GLY A 236 1.52 -17.25 -5.62
N ALA A 237 0.77 -16.16 -5.82
CA ALA A 237 1.06 -15.21 -6.89
C ALA A 237 2.35 -14.42 -6.59
N LEU A 238 3.08 -14.06 -7.64
CA LEU A 238 4.24 -13.18 -7.56
C LEU A 238 3.90 -11.83 -8.20
N ILE A 239 4.12 -10.74 -7.46
CA ILE A 239 4.06 -9.37 -7.98
C ILE A 239 5.46 -8.78 -8.01
N TRP A 240 5.86 -8.24 -9.16
CA TRP A 240 6.94 -7.27 -9.27
C TRP A 240 6.37 -5.88 -9.06
N GLN A 241 6.53 -5.34 -7.85
CA GLN A 241 6.11 -3.99 -7.52
C GLN A 241 7.22 -3.02 -7.96
N THR A 242 6.93 -2.19 -8.94
CA THR A 242 7.89 -1.21 -9.45
C THR A 242 7.84 0.06 -8.63
N ASP A 243 8.79 0.26 -7.72
CA ASP A 243 8.87 1.47 -6.90
C ASP A 243 9.51 2.63 -7.68
N GLY A 244 8.70 3.34 -8.46
CA GLY A 244 9.18 4.38 -9.38
C GLY A 244 9.81 5.58 -8.67
N ARG A 245 8.96 6.40 -8.03
CA ARG A 245 9.38 7.52 -7.18
C ARG A 245 8.76 7.35 -5.79
N PRO A 246 9.51 6.90 -4.78
CA PRO A 246 8.94 6.50 -3.49
C PRO A 246 8.22 7.66 -2.79
N MET A 247 7.11 7.34 -2.11
CA MET A 247 6.37 8.25 -1.21
C MET A 247 5.96 9.62 -1.81
N SER A 248 5.75 9.69 -3.14
CA SER A 248 5.63 10.96 -3.87
C SER A 248 4.30 11.19 -4.59
N GLY A 249 3.34 10.28 -4.52
CA GLY A 249 2.11 10.32 -5.34
C GLY A 249 1.26 11.60 -5.17
N ASP A 250 1.33 12.24 -4.01
CA ASP A 250 0.62 13.47 -3.65
C ASP A 250 1.36 14.76 -4.06
N ILE A 251 2.52 14.69 -4.73
CA ILE A 251 3.30 15.88 -5.13
C ILE A 251 2.84 16.47 -6.47
N GLY A 252 2.40 15.65 -7.42
CA GLY A 252 2.00 16.13 -8.74
C GLY A 252 1.95 15.02 -9.79
N ASP A 253 1.54 15.35 -11.01
CA ASP A 253 1.39 14.42 -12.13
C ASP A 253 2.72 13.79 -12.60
N GLY A 254 3.83 14.55 -12.55
CA GLY A 254 5.16 14.10 -12.97
C GLY A 254 5.67 12.84 -12.27
N THR A 255 5.15 12.50 -11.09
CA THR A 255 5.54 11.29 -10.36
C THR A 255 5.01 10.01 -11.01
N THR A 256 3.87 10.09 -11.70
CA THR A 256 3.30 8.95 -12.45
C THR A 256 4.23 8.52 -13.57
N ILE A 257 4.98 9.44 -14.19
CA ILE A 257 5.86 9.14 -15.32
C ILE A 257 6.97 8.17 -14.91
N ALA A 258 7.57 8.36 -13.74
CA ALA A 258 8.63 7.48 -13.22
C ALA A 258 8.08 6.06 -12.98
N ALA A 259 6.92 5.95 -12.32
CA ALA A 259 6.25 4.67 -12.08
C ALA A 259 5.98 3.92 -13.40
N VAL A 260 5.37 4.60 -14.38
CA VAL A 260 5.01 3.99 -15.67
C VAL A 260 6.26 3.53 -16.44
N LYS A 261 7.32 4.35 -16.49
CA LYS A 261 8.57 3.98 -17.18
C LYS A 261 9.21 2.73 -16.58
N LEU A 262 9.27 2.64 -15.24
CA LEU A 262 9.81 1.46 -14.57
C LEU A 262 8.93 0.23 -14.82
N GLY A 263 7.60 0.38 -14.77
CA GLY A 263 6.66 -0.66 -15.15
C GLY A 263 6.90 -1.22 -16.55
N GLN A 264 7.09 -0.34 -17.55
CA GLN A 264 7.40 -0.74 -18.92
C GLN A 264 8.73 -1.49 -19.02
N LYS A 265 9.76 -1.04 -18.28
CA LYS A 265 11.07 -1.72 -18.22
C LYS A 265 10.93 -3.15 -17.70
N VAL A 266 10.17 -3.36 -16.64
CA VAL A 266 9.94 -4.71 -16.06
C VAL A 266 9.05 -5.57 -16.96
N LEU A 267 8.00 -5.01 -17.58
CA LEU A 267 7.19 -5.72 -18.58
C LEU A 267 8.04 -6.23 -19.75
N ALA A 268 8.93 -5.38 -20.28
CA ALA A 268 9.81 -5.74 -21.40
C ALA A 268 10.75 -6.91 -21.06
N ALA A 269 11.08 -7.10 -19.79
CA ALA A 269 11.92 -8.20 -19.33
C ALA A 269 11.23 -9.57 -19.34
N LYS A 270 9.89 -9.59 -19.44
CA LYS A 270 9.08 -10.83 -19.53
C LYS A 270 9.35 -11.81 -18.38
N LEU A 271 9.56 -11.29 -17.19
CA LEU A 271 9.75 -12.10 -15.99
C LEU A 271 8.45 -12.83 -15.62
N PRO A 272 8.53 -14.08 -15.16
CA PRO A 272 7.43 -14.75 -14.47
C PRO A 272 6.81 -13.89 -13.37
N GLY A 273 5.49 -13.72 -13.38
CA GLY A 273 4.75 -12.96 -12.37
C GLY A 273 3.99 -11.76 -12.96
N TYR A 274 3.26 -11.06 -12.09
CA TYR A 274 2.47 -9.87 -12.42
C TYR A 274 3.29 -8.61 -12.21
N VAL A 275 3.04 -7.55 -12.99
CA VAL A 275 3.70 -6.25 -12.81
C VAL A 275 2.70 -5.26 -12.23
N GLN A 276 3.04 -4.65 -11.09
CA GLN A 276 2.22 -3.66 -10.41
C GLN A 276 2.99 -2.34 -10.28
N LEU A 277 2.35 -1.23 -10.65
CA LEU A 277 2.96 0.08 -10.41
C LEU A 277 2.85 0.50 -8.94
N ALA A 278 3.93 1.02 -8.38
CA ALA A 278 3.95 1.74 -7.11
C ALA A 278 4.94 2.93 -7.23
N GLY A 279 5.15 3.64 -6.13
CA GLY A 279 6.10 4.77 -6.09
C GLY A 279 5.73 5.90 -7.06
N GLY A 280 4.89 6.83 -6.61
CA GLY A 280 4.52 8.02 -7.40
C GLY A 280 3.21 7.90 -8.16
N THR A 281 2.43 6.87 -7.87
CA THR A 281 1.07 6.62 -8.39
C THR A 281 0.04 7.57 -7.75
N ASN A 282 -0.91 8.05 -8.55
CA ASN A 282 -1.97 8.99 -8.16
C ASN A 282 -3.14 8.99 -9.16
N LYS A 283 -4.07 9.94 -9.04
CA LYS A 283 -5.26 10.07 -9.91
C LYS A 283 -4.98 10.12 -11.42
N TYR A 284 -3.75 10.40 -11.85
CA TYR A 284 -3.39 10.44 -13.27
C TYR A 284 -2.88 9.09 -13.80
N THR A 285 -2.52 8.16 -12.91
CA THR A 285 -1.84 6.91 -13.28
C THR A 285 -2.68 6.04 -14.19
N VAL A 286 -3.94 5.77 -13.85
CA VAL A 286 -4.77 4.87 -14.66
C VAL A 286 -5.09 5.49 -16.03
N ALA A 287 -5.43 6.79 -16.07
CA ALA A 287 -5.65 7.49 -17.33
C ALA A 287 -4.42 7.44 -18.24
N LYS A 288 -3.21 7.58 -17.67
CA LYS A 288 -1.95 7.47 -18.41
C LYS A 288 -1.72 6.05 -18.94
N LEU A 289 -1.98 5.03 -18.13
CA LEU A 289 -1.88 3.63 -18.55
C LEU A 289 -2.85 3.29 -19.69
N LYS A 290 -4.10 3.76 -19.61
CA LYS A 290 -5.11 3.64 -20.69
C LYS A 290 -4.61 4.29 -21.99
N ALA A 291 -4.16 5.55 -21.90
CA ALA A 291 -3.67 6.29 -23.07
C ALA A 291 -2.43 5.65 -23.73
N MET A 292 -1.69 4.82 -22.99
CA MET A 292 -0.50 4.12 -23.49
C MET A 292 -0.78 2.65 -23.88
N GLY A 293 -2.02 2.17 -23.77
CA GLY A 293 -2.35 0.77 -24.06
C GLY A 293 -1.64 -0.23 -23.14
N LEU A 294 -1.34 0.18 -21.90
CA LEU A 294 -0.59 -0.64 -20.94
C LEU A 294 -1.49 -1.45 -19.99
N LEU A 295 -2.81 -1.28 -20.08
CA LEU A 295 -3.78 -2.09 -19.35
C LEU A 295 -4.32 -3.18 -20.27
N LYS A 296 -4.75 -4.29 -19.66
CA LYS A 296 -5.34 -5.39 -20.41
C LYS A 296 -6.66 -4.92 -21.02
N GLU A 297 -6.83 -5.11 -22.33
CA GLU A 297 -8.14 -4.89 -22.96
C GLU A 297 -9.11 -5.96 -22.46
N ALA A 298 -10.36 -5.58 -22.20
CA ALA A 298 -11.41 -6.55 -21.98
C ALA A 298 -11.52 -7.40 -23.25
N GLU A 299 -11.18 -8.69 -23.17
CA GLU A 299 -11.32 -9.61 -24.30
C GLU A 299 -12.79 -9.57 -24.75
N GLY A 300 -13.04 -8.93 -25.88
CA GLY A 300 -14.36 -8.91 -26.49
C GLY A 300 -14.81 -10.34 -26.74
N GLN A 301 -16.01 -10.68 -26.30
CA GLN A 301 -16.68 -11.91 -26.69
C GLN A 301 -16.85 -11.93 -28.22
N GLY A 302 -15.86 -12.49 -28.93
CA GLY A 302 -15.80 -12.34 -30.38
C GLY A 302 -14.70 -13.14 -31.04
N ALA A 303 -14.69 -14.46 -30.87
CA ALA A 303 -14.38 -15.45 -31.93
C ALA A 303 -14.38 -16.87 -31.32
N GLY A 304 -15.20 -17.75 -31.89
CA GLY A 304 -15.33 -19.13 -31.45
C GLY A 304 -14.03 -19.93 -31.55
N GLY A 305 -13.71 -20.67 -30.48
CA GLY A 305 -12.67 -21.68 -30.43
C GLY A 305 -13.05 -22.72 -29.37
N ARG A 306 -13.04 -23.99 -29.76
CA ARG A 306 -13.62 -25.15 -29.06
C ARG A 306 -13.14 -25.31 -27.62
N GLY A 307 -14.07 -25.74 -26.76
CA GLY A 307 -13.90 -25.93 -25.34
C GLY A 307 -12.67 -26.74 -24.93
N GLU A 308 -11.85 -26.12 -24.08
CA GLU A 308 -10.95 -26.83 -23.19
C GLU A 308 -11.60 -26.95 -21.81
N LYS A 309 -11.58 -28.17 -21.30
CA LYS A 309 -12.12 -28.54 -19.99
C LYS A 309 -11.39 -27.77 -18.89
N PHE A 310 -12.15 -27.07 -18.06
CA PHE A 310 -11.71 -26.51 -16.78
C PHE A 310 -10.93 -27.56 -15.98
N SER A 311 -9.63 -27.33 -15.80
CA SER A 311 -8.77 -28.06 -14.87
C SER A 311 -8.22 -27.08 -13.83
N PRO A 312 -8.30 -27.37 -12.52
CA PRO A 312 -7.89 -26.44 -11.45
C PRO A 312 -6.37 -26.41 -11.19
N LEU A 313 -5.55 -26.81 -12.16
CA LEU A 313 -4.10 -26.82 -12.03
C LEU A 313 -3.53 -25.56 -12.71
N LEU A 314 -2.89 -24.73 -11.90
CA LEU A 314 -2.21 -23.48 -12.26
C LEU A 314 -1.35 -23.65 -13.53
N PRO A 315 -1.52 -22.85 -14.59
CA PRO A 315 -0.52 -22.79 -15.64
C PRO A 315 0.68 -21.99 -15.15
N ALA A 316 1.88 -22.49 -15.45
CA ALA A 316 3.12 -21.73 -15.39
C ALA A 316 3.00 -20.39 -16.15
N PRO A 317 3.76 -19.36 -15.79
CA PRO A 317 3.38 -17.97 -16.01
C PRO A 317 3.66 -17.55 -17.45
N CYS A 318 2.60 -17.27 -18.21
CA CYS A 318 2.73 -16.47 -19.42
C CYS A 318 3.40 -15.13 -19.06
N PRO A 319 4.35 -14.64 -19.86
CA PRO A 319 5.00 -13.37 -19.58
C PRO A 319 3.98 -12.23 -19.57
N PRO A 320 4.11 -11.26 -18.65
CA PRO A 320 3.15 -10.19 -18.52
C PRO A 320 3.18 -9.30 -19.76
N SER A 321 2.05 -9.17 -20.45
CA SER A 321 1.89 -8.27 -21.61
C SER A 321 1.32 -6.90 -21.22
N SER A 322 0.83 -6.75 -19.99
CA SER A 322 0.19 -5.54 -19.48
C SER A 322 0.48 -5.34 -17.99
N ILE A 323 0.33 -4.10 -17.52
CA ILE A 323 0.31 -3.79 -16.10
C ILE A 323 -0.91 -4.47 -15.48
N SER A 324 -0.68 -5.22 -14.41
CA SER A 324 -1.71 -6.04 -13.77
C SER A 324 -2.46 -5.27 -12.68
N GLY A 325 -1.89 -4.19 -12.17
CA GLY A 325 -2.49 -3.37 -11.12
C GLY A 325 -1.70 -2.15 -10.73
N VAL A 326 -2.27 -1.35 -9.83
CA VAL A 326 -1.65 -0.13 -9.29
C VAL A 326 -1.81 -0.11 -7.77
N ALA A 327 -0.72 0.17 -7.07
CA ALA A 327 -0.70 0.41 -5.65
C ALA A 327 -0.62 1.90 -5.33
N TYR A 328 -1.38 2.37 -4.34
CA TYR A 328 -1.44 3.77 -3.95
C TYR A 328 -1.07 3.95 -2.48
N GLY A 329 -0.04 4.78 -2.24
CA GLY A 329 0.42 5.15 -0.90
C GLY A 329 0.01 6.56 -0.51
N SER A 330 0.97 7.50 -0.54
CA SER A 330 0.78 8.88 -0.05
C SER A 330 -0.46 9.57 -0.63
N TYR A 331 -0.73 9.42 -1.94
CA TYR A 331 -1.92 10.00 -2.58
C TYR A 331 -3.22 9.47 -1.97
N ALA A 332 -3.35 8.15 -1.79
CA ALA A 332 -4.54 7.53 -1.23
C ALA A 332 -4.80 7.92 0.23
N ARG A 333 -3.73 8.13 1.02
CA ARG A 333 -3.83 8.61 2.40
C ARG A 333 -4.25 10.07 2.46
N VAL A 334 -3.58 10.93 1.69
CA VAL A 334 -3.91 12.36 1.61
C VAL A 334 -5.34 12.57 1.13
N LEU A 335 -5.84 11.73 0.21
CA LEU A 335 -7.22 11.80 -0.27
C LEU A 335 -8.26 11.71 0.86
N LEU A 336 -8.00 10.93 1.92
CA LEU A 336 -8.91 10.79 3.05
C LEU A 336 -8.52 11.63 4.28
N SER A 337 -7.39 12.35 4.26
CA SER A 337 -6.90 13.09 5.44
C SER A 337 -7.91 14.10 5.98
N PRO A 338 -8.65 14.88 5.16
CA PRO A 338 -9.61 15.84 5.69
C PRO A 338 -10.72 15.20 6.53
N ILE A 339 -11.12 13.96 6.19
CA ILE A 339 -12.14 13.22 6.93
C ILE A 339 -11.56 12.65 8.23
N LEU A 340 -10.34 12.13 8.18
CA LEU A 340 -9.65 11.63 9.37
C LEU A 340 -9.40 12.76 10.38
N GLU A 341 -9.01 13.95 9.91
CA GLU A 341 -8.84 15.14 10.73
C GLU A 341 -10.15 15.58 11.39
N GLN A 342 -11.27 15.53 10.67
CA GLN A 342 -12.60 15.81 11.26
C GLN A 342 -12.97 14.80 12.34
N LEU A 343 -12.63 13.52 12.14
CA LEU A 343 -12.88 12.45 13.10
C LEU A 343 -12.06 12.68 14.39
N GLU A 344 -10.76 12.96 14.26
CA GLU A 344 -9.87 13.29 15.38
C GLU A 344 -10.34 14.55 16.15
N ASN A 345 -10.81 15.58 15.46
CA ASN A 345 -11.32 16.80 16.09
C ASN A 345 -12.61 16.57 16.89
N LYS A 346 -13.46 15.63 16.45
CA LYS A 346 -14.67 15.23 17.21
C LYS A 346 -14.32 14.48 18.49
N GLU A 347 -13.21 13.74 18.53
CA GLU A 347 -12.69 13.12 19.76
C GLU A 347 -12.27 14.19 20.77
N VAL A 348 -11.63 15.27 20.31
CA VAL A 348 -11.14 16.35 21.17
C VAL A 348 -12.27 17.14 21.84
N SER A 349 -13.40 17.31 21.16
CA SER A 349 -14.51 18.16 21.60
C SER A 349 -15.41 17.51 22.67
N ASN A 350 -15.37 16.18 22.78
CA ASN A 350 -16.17 15.43 23.74
C ASN A 350 -15.37 15.25 25.05
N ILE A 351 -15.60 16.14 26.03
CA ILE A 351 -14.91 16.23 27.34
C ILE A 351 -15.11 14.98 28.25
N ASN A 352 -15.87 13.97 27.82
CA ASN A 352 -16.07 12.72 28.55
C ASN A 352 -15.35 11.57 27.86
N MET A 353 -14.49 10.87 28.62
CA MET A 353 -13.72 9.67 28.27
C MET A 353 -14.48 8.66 27.37
N LYS A 354 -14.49 8.88 26.06
CA LYS A 354 -14.86 7.87 25.07
C LYS A 354 -13.70 7.63 24.13
N ALA A 355 -13.46 6.34 23.91
CA ALA A 355 -12.50 5.75 22.99
C ALA A 355 -12.58 6.41 21.60
N ASN A 356 -11.45 6.43 20.89
CA ASN A 356 -11.31 6.93 19.52
C ASN A 356 -12.58 6.68 18.69
N VAL A 357 -13.21 7.75 18.20
CA VAL A 357 -14.47 7.69 17.45
C VAL A 357 -14.19 6.91 16.19
N ARG A 358 -14.88 5.79 16.00
CA ARG A 358 -14.64 4.95 14.83
C ARG A 358 -15.34 5.57 13.63
N LEU A 359 -14.74 5.43 12.44
CA LEU A 359 -15.31 6.00 11.22
C LEU A 359 -16.75 5.53 10.98
N GLU A 360 -17.06 4.26 11.24
CA GLU A 360 -18.42 3.72 11.08
C GLU A 360 -19.46 4.21 12.10
N GLU A 361 -19.05 4.90 13.16
CA GLU A 361 -19.96 5.51 14.13
C GLU A 361 -20.47 6.88 13.64
N ASP A 362 -19.82 7.45 12.62
CA ASP A 362 -20.24 8.67 11.93
C ASP A 362 -20.65 8.34 10.49
N GLU A 363 -21.95 8.11 10.27
CA GLU A 363 -22.47 7.71 8.97
C GLU A 363 -22.11 8.70 7.85
N VAL A 364 -22.09 10.00 8.14
CA VAL A 364 -21.79 11.03 7.14
C VAL A 364 -20.32 10.93 6.72
N LEU A 365 -19.40 10.91 7.68
CA LEU A 365 -17.97 10.83 7.40
C LEU A 365 -17.57 9.49 6.78
N LEU A 366 -18.20 8.39 7.22
CA LEU A 366 -17.98 7.07 6.64
C LEU A 366 -18.23 7.09 5.13
N TRP A 367 -19.43 7.50 4.71
CA TRP A 367 -19.79 7.39 3.30
C TRP A 367 -19.07 8.41 2.43
N GLN A 368 -18.74 9.60 2.96
CA GLN A 368 -17.83 10.53 2.29
C GLN A 368 -16.44 9.89 2.05
N ALA A 369 -15.91 9.15 3.03
CA ALA A 369 -14.62 8.48 2.89
C ALA A 369 -14.69 7.35 1.84
N VAL A 370 -15.78 6.58 1.84
CA VAL A 370 -15.99 5.51 0.85
C VAL A 370 -16.16 6.09 -0.56
N GLU A 371 -16.90 7.19 -0.73
CA GLU A 371 -17.05 7.87 -2.03
C GLU A 371 -15.71 8.37 -2.58
N LEU A 372 -14.89 9.01 -1.74
CA LEU A 372 -13.55 9.46 -2.13
C LEU A 372 -12.64 8.27 -2.47
N ALA A 373 -12.60 7.24 -1.64
CA ALA A 373 -11.83 6.02 -1.92
C ALA A 373 -12.29 5.36 -3.23
N HIS A 374 -13.61 5.26 -3.44
CA HIS A 374 -14.20 4.70 -4.64
C HIS A 374 -13.84 5.49 -5.90
N SER A 375 -13.77 6.83 -5.83
CA SER A 375 -13.34 7.68 -6.96
C SER A 375 -11.92 7.37 -7.47
N LEU A 376 -11.08 6.75 -6.63
CA LEU A 376 -9.74 6.29 -6.98
C LEU A 376 -9.75 4.82 -7.40
N VAL A 377 -10.44 3.95 -6.66
CA VAL A 377 -10.53 2.50 -6.95
C VAL A 377 -11.21 2.23 -8.29
N SER A 378 -12.33 2.90 -8.56
CA SER A 378 -13.13 2.69 -9.78
C SER A 378 -12.35 2.98 -11.06
N GLN A 379 -11.31 3.83 -11.02
CA GLN A 379 -10.52 4.16 -12.21
C GLN A 379 -9.94 2.92 -12.88
N ILE A 380 -9.43 1.98 -12.07
CA ILE A 380 -8.85 0.72 -12.54
C ILE A 380 -9.88 -0.42 -12.59
N LYS A 381 -10.92 -0.39 -11.74
CA LYS A 381 -11.96 -1.43 -11.68
C LYS A 381 -13.02 -1.34 -12.78
N SER A 382 -13.38 -0.13 -13.21
CA SER A 382 -14.41 0.11 -14.24
C SER A 382 -13.92 -0.14 -15.68
N GLN A 383 -12.90 -0.99 -15.89
CA GLN A 383 -12.45 -1.43 -17.22
C GLN A 383 -13.51 -2.28 -17.97
N GLN A 384 -14.61 -2.63 -17.30
CA GLN A 384 -15.66 -3.52 -17.83
C GLN A 384 -16.90 -2.77 -18.35
N GLU A 385 -16.95 -1.45 -18.24
CA GLU A 385 -18.05 -0.64 -18.77
C GLU A 385 -17.55 0.18 -19.96
N HIS A 386 -17.58 -0.41 -21.16
CA HIS A 386 -17.97 0.26 -22.42
C HIS A 386 -18.07 -0.74 -23.57
#